data_AF-A0A6C0W1C0-F1
#
_entry.id   AF-A0A6C0W1C0-F1
#
_cell.length_a   1.000
_cell.length_b   1.000
_cell.length_c   1.000
_cell.angle_alpha   90.00
_cell.angle_beta   90.00
_cell.angle_gamma   90.00
#
_symmetry.space_group_name_H-M   'P 1'
#
loop_
_entity.id
_entity.type
_entity.pdbx_description
1 polymer ?
#
loop_
_entity_poly.entity_id
_entity_poly.type
_entity_poly.pdbx_seq_one_letter_code
_entity_poly.pdbx_strand_id
1 'polypeptide(L)'
;MKLLFVMMLLFFMFLWYYNVNFLSFLILMEFLVITVLFFIIGYEINSWLFLIFLVFSVCELVLGLSLLVSMNYELGHQKLSVMDLIY
;
A
#
# COMPACT_ATOMS: atom_id res chain seq x y z
N MET A 1 -7.76 -17.89 10.11
CA MET A 1 -6.82 -17.56 11.21
C MET A 1 -5.35 -17.83 10.89
N LYS A 2 -4.91 -19.07 10.62
CA LYS A 2 -3.48 -19.34 10.29
C LYS A 2 -2.96 -18.52 9.10
N LEU A 3 -3.76 -18.40 8.04
CA LEU A 3 -3.38 -17.66 6.82
C LEU A 3 -3.26 -16.14 7.06
N LEU A 4 -4.15 -15.57 7.88
CA LEU A 4 -4.06 -14.17 8.31
C LEU A 4 -2.77 -13.91 9.10
N PHE A 5 -2.38 -14.83 9.99
CA PHE A 5 -1.14 -14.68 10.75
C PHE A 5 0.11 -14.71 9.85
N VAL A 6 0.12 -15.58 8.84
CA VAL A 6 1.20 -15.63 7.83
C VAL A 6 1.22 -14.35 6.99
N MET A 7 0.07 -13.82 6.58
CA MET A 7 -0.03 -12.55 5.87
C MET A 7 0.49 -11.38 6.71
N MET A 8 0.14 -11.31 8.00
CA MET A 8 0.66 -10.29 8.91
C MET A 8 2.19 -10.40 9.09
N LEU A 9 2.73 -11.62 9.21
CA LEU A 9 4.17 -11.84 9.28
C LEU A 9 4.88 -11.38 8.00
N LEU A 10 4.32 -11.68 6.83
CA LEU A 10 4.85 -11.23 5.55
C LEU A 10 4.87 -9.70 5.46
N PHE A 11 3.82 -9.01 5.96
CA PHE A 11 3.79 -7.55 6.01
C PHE A 11 4.94 -6.96 6.85
N PHE A 12 5.18 -7.50 8.04
CA PHE A 12 6.30 -7.05 8.88
C PHE A 12 7.67 -7.29 8.23
N MET A 13 7.84 -8.41 7.51
CA MET A 13 9.07 -8.69 6.77
C MET A 13 9.26 -7.69 5.61
N PHE A 14 8.18 -7.34 4.90
CA PHE A 14 8.21 -6.35 3.83
C PHE A 14 8.54 -4.94 4.35
N LEU A 15 8.00 -4.55 5.49
CA LEU A 15 8.30 -3.26 6.14
C LEU A 15 9.79 -3.10 6.49
N TRP A 16 10.46 -4.19 6.89
CA TRP A 16 11.88 -4.14 7.19
C TRP A 16 12.72 -3.90 5.94
N TYR A 17 12.34 -4.54 4.82
CA TYR A 17 13.16 -4.55 3.61
C TYR A 17 13.00 -3.29 2.74
N TYR A 18 11.83 -2.66 2.76
CA TYR A 18 11.47 -1.62 1.79
C TYR A 18 11.43 -0.23 2.39
N ASN A 19 12.37 0.64 2.00
CA ASN A 19 12.32 2.07 2.33
C ASN A 19 13.06 3.01 1.34
N VAL A 20 13.40 2.56 0.13
CA VAL A 20 14.24 3.38 -0.78
C VAL A 20 13.42 4.07 -1.89
N ASN A 21 12.46 3.36 -2.50
CA ASN A 21 11.72 3.85 -3.66
C ASN A 21 10.25 4.09 -3.33
N PHE A 22 9.65 5.10 -3.95
CA PHE A 22 8.23 5.40 -3.83
C PHE A 22 7.34 4.25 -4.36
N LEU A 23 7.77 3.57 -5.44
CA LEU A 23 7.07 2.39 -5.96
C LEU A 23 6.98 1.28 -4.91
N SER A 24 8.07 1.02 -4.18
CA SER A 24 8.06 -0.01 -3.14
C SER A 24 7.14 0.34 -1.98
N PHE A 25 7.02 1.62 -1.66
CA PHE A 25 6.05 2.09 -0.68
C PHE A 25 4.61 1.82 -1.13
N LEU A 26 4.28 2.12 -2.40
CA LEU A 26 2.95 1.82 -2.95
C LEU A 26 2.61 0.31 -2.91
N ILE A 27 3.57 -0.55 -3.25
CA ILE A 27 3.38 -2.01 -3.19
C ILE A 27 3.12 -2.46 -1.75
N LEU A 28 3.78 -1.85 -0.77
CA LEU A 28 3.59 -2.16 0.64
C LEU A 28 2.18 -1.74 1.13
N MET A 29 1.69 -0.59 0.66
CA MET A 29 0.33 -0.12 0.96
C MET A 29 -0.73 -1.07 0.38
N GLU A 30 -0.56 -1.54 -0.85
CA GLU A 30 -1.47 -2.53 -1.44
C GLU A 30 -1.47 -3.86 -0.66
N PHE A 31 -0.32 -4.29 -0.16
CA PHE A 31 -0.26 -5.48 0.68
C PHE A 31 -1.05 -5.29 1.98
N LEU A 32 -0.99 -4.10 2.59
CA LEU A 32 -1.80 -3.76 3.76
C LEU A 32 -3.30 -3.83 3.44
N VAL A 33 -3.74 -3.22 2.33
CA VAL A 33 -5.14 -3.26 1.87
C VAL A 33 -5.63 -4.70 1.75
N ILE A 34 -4.84 -5.58 1.13
CA ILE A 34 -5.18 -7.00 0.98
C ILE A 34 -5.32 -7.68 2.35
N THR A 35 -4.44 -7.41 3.31
CA THR A 35 -4.55 -7.99 4.66
C THR A 35 -5.84 -7.58 5.36
N VAL A 36 -6.27 -6.31 5.19
CA VAL A 36 -7.52 -5.79 5.76
C VAL A 36 -8.73 -6.43 5.08
N LEU A 37 -8.73 -6.55 3.75
CA LEU A 37 -9.80 -7.21 3.01
C LEU A 37 -9.96 -8.69 3.43
N PHE A 38 -8.86 -9.41 3.61
CA PHE A 38 -8.90 -10.78 4.14
C PHE A 38 -9.42 -10.84 5.58
N PHE A 39 -9.19 -9.81 6.39
CA PHE A 39 -9.76 -9.71 7.73
C PHE A 39 -11.28 -9.53 7.65
N ILE A 40 -11.77 -8.61 6.80
CA ILE A 40 -13.21 -8.38 6.60
C ILE A 40 -13.91 -9.67 6.16
N ILE A 41 -13.33 -10.41 5.21
CA ILE A 41 -13.85 -11.71 4.77
C ILE A 41 -13.79 -12.75 5.90
N GLY A 42 -12.66 -12.85 6.59
CA GLY A 42 -12.41 -13.89 7.59
C GLY A 42 -13.26 -13.77 8.86
N TYR A 43 -13.75 -12.58 9.17
CA TYR A 43 -14.68 -12.32 10.28
C TYR A 43 -16.13 -12.17 9.83
N GLU A 44 -16.42 -12.45 8.54
CA GLU A 44 -17.77 -12.31 7.95
C GLU A 44 -18.39 -10.93 8.21
N ILE A 45 -17.57 -9.88 8.20
CA ILE A 45 -18.04 -8.50 8.33
C ILE A 45 -18.89 -8.16 7.09
N ASN A 46 -19.87 -7.27 7.27
CA ASN A 46 -20.82 -6.84 6.24
C ASN A 46 -20.20 -6.71 4.83
N SER A 47 -20.77 -7.40 3.85
CA SER A 47 -20.33 -7.40 2.45
C SER A 47 -20.34 -6.02 1.80
N TRP A 48 -21.20 -5.12 2.28
CA TRP A 48 -21.21 -3.72 1.82
C TRP A 48 -19.94 -2.97 2.23
N LEU A 49 -19.41 -3.23 3.44
CA LEU A 49 -18.16 -2.63 3.89
C LEU A 49 -16.98 -3.14 3.06
N PHE A 50 -16.98 -4.43 2.70
CA PHE A 50 -15.97 -4.99 1.80
C PHE A 50 -15.93 -4.23 0.46
N LEU A 51 -17.08 -4.04 -0.19
CA LEU A 51 -17.18 -3.34 -1.46
C LEU A 51 -16.74 -1.88 -1.36
N ILE A 52 -17.18 -1.18 -0.32
CA ILE A 52 -16.79 0.23 -0.11
C ILE A 52 -15.28 0.33 0.07
N PHE A 53 -14.70 -0.52 0.92
CA PHE A 53 -13.25 -0.50 1.18
C PHE A 53 -12.44 -0.81 -0.09
N LEU A 54 -12.89 -1.78 -0.90
CA LEU A 54 -12.24 -2.13 -2.16
C LEU A 54 -12.29 -0.99 -3.18
N VAL A 55 -13.40 -0.27 -3.29
CA VAL A 55 -13.48 0.89 -4.18
C VAL A 55 -12.54 2.00 -3.72
N PHE A 56 -12.52 2.30 -2.41
CA PHE A 56 -11.61 3.29 -1.85
C PHE A 56 -10.14 2.95 -2.07
N SER A 57 -9.76 1.67 -1.90
CA SER A 57 -8.37 1.27 -2.08
C SER A 57 -7.89 1.43 -3.53
N VAL A 58 -8.73 1.09 -4.50
CA VAL A 58 -8.40 1.31 -5.92
C VAL A 58 -8.23 2.80 -6.21
N CYS A 59 -9.04 3.68 -5.62
CA CYS A 59 -8.89 5.12 -5.77
C CYS A 59 -7.56 5.63 -5.19
N GLU A 60 -7.17 5.15 -4.01
CA GLU A 60 -5.90 5.50 -3.37
C GLU A 60 -4.70 5.05 -4.22
N LEU A 61 -4.77 3.85 -4.81
CA LEU A 61 -3.73 3.35 -5.72
C LEU A 61 -3.56 4.24 -6.95
N VAL A 62 -4.67 4.67 -7.57
CA VAL A 62 -4.62 5.56 -8.75
C VAL A 62 -3.98 6.90 -8.38
N LEU A 63 -4.32 7.46 -7.21
CA LEU A 63 -3.68 8.67 -6.71
C LEU A 63 -2.18 8.46 -6.46
N GLY A 64 -1.80 7.36 -5.80
CA GLY A 64 -0.40 6.99 -5.58
C GLY A 64 0.39 6.87 -6.87
N LEU A 65 -0.15 6.22 -7.90
CA LEU A 65 0.50 6.11 -9.20
C LEU A 65 0.60 7.46 -9.93
N SER A 66 -0.43 8.31 -9.82
CA SER A 66 -0.38 9.66 -10.41
C SER A 66 0.75 10.50 -9.80
N LEU A 67 0.98 10.38 -8.50
CA LEU A 67 2.11 11.03 -7.80
C LEU A 67 3.46 10.45 -8.22
N LEU A 68 3.54 9.13 -8.44
CA LEU A 68 4.77 8.51 -8.94
C LEU A 68 5.16 9.09 -10.31
N VAL A 69 4.17 9.29 -11.18
CA VAL A 69 4.40 9.89 -12.51
C VAL A 69 4.88 11.34 -12.38
N SER A 70 4.27 12.15 -11.51
CA SER A 70 4.69 13.54 -11.31
C SER A 70 6.10 13.64 -10.72
N MET A 71 6.44 12.80 -9.74
CA MET A 71 7.79 12.75 -9.16
C MET A 71 8.85 12.37 -10.19
N ASN A 72 8.54 11.40 -11.05
CA ASN A 72 9.43 11.03 -12.13
C ASN A 72 9.61 12.16 -13.15
N TYR A 73 8.55 12.93 -13.41
CA TYR A 73 8.61 14.06 -14.33
C TYR A 73 9.43 15.23 -13.77
N GLU A 74 9.23 15.57 -12.49
CA GLU A 74 9.87 16.74 -11.87
C GLU A 74 11.30 16.46 -11.37
N LEU A 75 11.52 15.30 -10.74
CA LEU A 75 12.78 14.97 -10.06
C LEU A 75 13.65 13.99 -10.86
N GLY A 76 13.11 13.35 -11.90
CA GLY A 76 13.80 12.33 -12.69
C GLY A 76 14.09 11.01 -11.95
N HIS A 77 13.72 10.92 -10.66
CA HIS A 77 14.02 9.79 -9.79
C HIS A 77 12.87 9.46 -8.84
N GLN A 78 12.72 8.17 -8.55
CA GLN A 78 11.67 7.61 -7.67
C GLN A 78 12.09 7.49 -6.19
N LYS A 79 13.25 8.02 -5.81
CA LYS A 79 13.77 7.86 -4.44
C LYS A 79 13.02 8.81 -3.50
N LEU A 80 12.51 8.24 -2.41
CA LEU A 80 11.80 9.00 -1.37
C LEU A 80 12.68 10.05 -0.69
N SER A 81 14.00 9.83 -0.66
CA SER A 81 14.98 10.75 -0.07
C SER A 81 15.07 12.11 -0.79
N VAL A 82 14.54 12.23 -2.00
CA VAL A 82 14.59 13.48 -2.80
C VAL A 82 13.42 14.40 -2.46
N MET A 83 12.39 13.88 -1.78
CA MET A 83 11.22 14.66 -1.34
C MET A 83 11.49 15.50 -0.08
N ASP A 84 12.64 15.32 0.57
CA ASP A 84 13.10 16.20 1.64
C ASP A 84 13.47 17.57 1.06
N LEU A 85 12.45 18.37 0.79
CA LEU A 85 12.54 19.79 0.43
C LEU A 85 13.04 20.67 1.60
N ILE A 86 13.37 20.06 2.75
CA ILE A 86 13.81 20.74 3.97
C ILE A 86 15.33 20.99 3.97
N TYR A 87 16.06 20.56 2.94
CA TYR A 87 17.46 20.96 2.71
C TYR A 87 17.65 21.78 1.44
#